data_AF-A0A8C1ZBQ5-F1
#
_entry.id   AF-A0A8C1ZBQ5-F1
#
_cell.length_a   1.000
_cell.length_b   1.000
_cell.length_c   1.000
_cell.angle_alpha   90.00
_cell.angle_beta   90.00
_cell.angle_gamma   90.00
#
_symmetry.space_group_name_H-M   'P 1'
#
loop_
_entity.id
_entity.type
_entity.pdbx_description
1 polymer ?
#
loop_
_entity_poly.entity_id
_entity_poly.type
_entity_poly.pdbx_seq_one_letter_code
_entity_poly.pdbx_strand_id
1 'polypeptide(L)'
;MPLEMSDLRIVLLGKSVSENSQVGNFILGRAVFDSESPSDDVVPYSDRVRGKHVTVINTPLLLNPDLSLRHITQAVKECLSLSAPGPHVIILVLKPDECSREEKVCIEILLSCFSDRVFQHTLVLTTQKPDPAEPIEVNDVIKEIIKKCCNRHNRLERNSTPDDLIATVKEIVQENDGCYLNCNKCEDFTTDATERGECTK
;
A
#
# COMPACT_ATOMS: atom_id res chain seq x y z
N MET A 1 26.40 17.12 5.48
CA MET A 1 26.54 15.75 4.94
C MET A 1 25.21 15.37 4.35
N PRO A 2 25.13 14.83 3.12
CA PRO A 2 23.87 14.29 2.62
C PRO A 2 23.55 13.03 3.43
N LEU A 3 22.28 12.85 3.79
CA LEU A 3 21.79 11.63 4.40
C LEU A 3 22.13 10.43 3.49
N GLU A 4 23.13 9.64 3.88
CA GLU A 4 23.28 8.25 3.44
C GLU A 4 21.99 7.54 3.87
N MET A 5 21.03 7.44 2.95
CA MET A 5 19.70 6.96 3.29
C MET A 5 19.74 5.44 3.46
N SER A 6 19.54 5.03 4.71
CA SER A 6 19.20 3.69 5.17
C SER A 6 18.12 3.00 4.32
N ASP A 7 18.10 1.67 4.39
CA ASP A 7 17.17 0.78 3.68
C ASP A 7 15.72 1.28 3.71
N LEU A 8 15.12 1.48 2.53
CA LEU A 8 13.75 1.95 2.36
C LEU A 8 12.79 0.75 2.33
N ARG A 9 11.63 0.87 2.98
CA ARG A 9 10.66 -0.23 3.09
C ARG A 9 9.30 0.28 2.63
N ILE A 10 8.82 -0.26 1.51
CA ILE A 10 7.61 0.18 0.83
C ILE A 10 6.61 -0.98 0.84
N VAL A 11 5.39 -0.70 1.27
CA VAL A 11 4.29 -1.67 1.21
C VAL A 11 3.38 -1.28 0.05
N LEU A 12 3.03 -2.23 -0.82
CA LEU A 12 2.05 -2.02 -1.88
C LEU A 12 0.72 -2.64 -1.48
N LEU A 13 -0.29 -1.79 -1.36
CA LEU A 13 -1.68 -2.19 -1.14
C LEU A 13 -2.45 -1.92 -2.41
N GLY A 14 -3.12 -2.93 -2.96
CA GLY A 14 -3.90 -2.78 -4.18
C GLY A 14 -4.93 -3.89 -4.33
N LYS A 15 -5.85 -3.70 -5.26
CA LYS A 15 -6.98 -4.61 -5.47
C LYS A 15 -6.56 -5.93 -6.10
N SER A 16 -5.58 -5.90 -7.00
CA SER A 16 -5.08 -7.09 -7.69
C SER A 16 -3.58 -7.31 -7.52
N VAL A 17 -3.18 -8.59 -7.52
CA VAL A 17 -1.76 -9.01 -7.58
C VAL A 17 -1.05 -8.36 -8.76
N SER A 18 -1.71 -8.32 -9.92
CA SER A 18 -1.15 -7.82 -11.19
C SER A 18 -0.82 -6.33 -11.12
N GLU A 19 -1.71 -5.50 -10.57
CA GLU A 19 -1.46 -4.06 -10.42
C GLU A 19 -0.30 -3.79 -9.46
N ASN A 20 -0.28 -4.48 -8.32
CA ASN A 20 0.83 -4.34 -7.36
C ASN A 20 2.15 -4.84 -7.96
N SER A 21 2.11 -5.93 -8.73
CA SER A 21 3.29 -6.48 -9.41
C SER A 21 3.83 -5.50 -10.45
N GLN A 22 2.95 -4.87 -11.24
CA GLN A 22 3.33 -3.84 -12.20
C GLN A 22 4.00 -2.65 -11.52
N VAL A 23 3.40 -2.13 -10.44
CA VAL A 23 3.96 -1.02 -9.66
C VAL A 23 5.27 -1.41 -8.98
N GLY A 24 5.34 -2.61 -8.41
CA GLY A 24 6.54 -3.15 -7.80
C GLY A 24 7.68 -3.30 -8.79
N ASN A 25 7.42 -3.89 -9.96
CA ASN A 25 8.39 -3.99 -11.06
C ASN A 25 8.85 -2.62 -11.55
N PHE A 26 7.93 -1.65 -11.63
CA PHE A 26 8.25 -0.27 -11.99
C PHE A 26 9.20 0.38 -10.97
N ILE A 27 8.90 0.27 -9.67
CA ILE A 27 9.76 0.78 -8.58
C ILE A 27 11.14 0.10 -8.61
N LEU A 28 11.17 -1.22 -8.83
CA LEU A 28 12.40 -2.02 -8.82
C LEU A 28 13.20 -1.91 -10.13
N GLY A 29 12.60 -1.38 -11.20
CA GLY A 29 13.20 -1.25 -12.53
C GLY A 29 13.44 -2.57 -13.24
N ARG A 30 12.79 -3.67 -12.83
CA ARG A 30 12.92 -5.00 -13.44
C ARG A 30 11.68 -5.87 -13.17
N ALA A 31 11.49 -6.89 -14.00
CA ALA A 31 10.39 -7.87 -13.92
C ALA A 31 10.64 -8.91 -12.81
N VAL A 32 10.35 -8.52 -11.58
CA VAL A 32 10.51 -9.33 -10.36
C VAL A 32 9.30 -10.20 -10.08
N PHE A 33 8.12 -9.59 -10.22
CA PHE A 33 6.84 -10.16 -9.82
C PHE A 33 6.15 -10.92 -10.96
N ASP A 34 6.80 -10.98 -12.13
CA ASP A 34 6.33 -11.69 -13.32
C ASP A 34 6.69 -13.17 -13.24
N SER A 35 6.11 -13.90 -12.28
CA SER A 35 6.22 -15.36 -12.21
C SER A 35 5.10 -16.01 -13.03
N GLU A 36 5.35 -17.20 -13.62
CA GLU A 36 4.36 -17.93 -14.45
C GLU A 36 3.10 -18.39 -13.68
N SER A 37 3.10 -18.24 -12.35
CA SER A 37 1.96 -18.54 -11.48
C SER A 37 1.77 -17.42 -10.45
N PRO A 38 0.87 -16.44 -10.67
CA PRO A 38 0.55 -15.46 -9.65
C PRO A 38 -0.02 -16.19 -8.41
N SER A 39 0.70 -16.16 -7.29
CA SER A 39 0.21 -16.68 -6.02
C SER A 39 -0.66 -15.62 -5.33
N ASP A 40 -1.78 -16.03 -4.74
CA ASP A 40 -2.62 -15.18 -3.89
C ASP A 40 -1.99 -14.89 -2.51
N ASP A 41 -0.82 -15.46 -2.23
CA ASP A 41 -0.09 -15.28 -0.98
C ASP A 41 0.56 -13.89 -0.88
N VAL A 42 0.77 -13.42 0.37
CA VAL A 42 1.58 -12.23 0.65
C VAL A 42 3.03 -12.57 0.34
N VAL A 43 3.52 -12.13 -0.82
CA VAL A 43 4.91 -12.37 -1.22
C VAL A 43 5.75 -11.13 -0.92
N PRO A 44 6.64 -11.17 0.10
CA PRO A 44 7.67 -10.15 0.24
C PRO A 44 8.67 -10.31 -0.91
N TYR A 45 8.95 -9.23 -1.63
CA TYR A 45 10.15 -9.17 -2.44
C TYR A 45 11.05 -8.04 -1.99
N SER A 46 12.29 -8.38 -1.69
CA SER A 46 13.31 -7.45 -1.24
C SER A 46 14.42 -7.39 -2.27
N ASP A 47 14.75 -6.19 -2.72
CA ASP A 47 15.87 -6.03 -3.64
C ASP A 47 16.56 -4.68 -3.56
N ARG A 48 17.76 -4.61 -4.14
CA ARG A 48 18.52 -3.37 -4.24
C ARG A 48 18.12 -2.61 -5.50
N VAL A 49 17.50 -1.45 -5.32
CA VAL A 49 17.26 -0.48 -6.39
C VAL A 49 18.32 0.61 -6.26
N ARG A 50 19.20 0.73 -7.27
CA ARG A 50 20.26 1.76 -7.34
C ARG A 50 21.08 1.89 -6.04
N GLY A 51 21.46 0.74 -5.47
CA GLY A 51 22.29 0.68 -4.25
C GLY A 51 21.53 0.84 -2.93
N LYS A 52 20.19 0.95 -2.94
CA LYS A 52 19.35 1.01 -1.75
C LYS A 52 18.48 -0.22 -1.64
N HIS A 53 18.35 -0.80 -0.45
CA HIS A 53 17.41 -1.89 -0.25
C HIS A 53 15.99 -1.31 -0.27
N VAL A 54 15.17 -1.80 -1.19
CA VAL A 54 13.74 -1.51 -1.28
C VAL A 54 13.04 -2.84 -1.08
N THR A 55 12.37 -2.98 0.06
CA THR A 55 11.43 -4.09 0.24
C THR A 55 10.08 -3.64 -0.29
N VAL A 56 9.52 -4.40 -1.21
CA VAL A 56 8.17 -4.26 -1.76
C VAL A 56 7.35 -5.45 -1.27
N ILE A 57 6.38 -5.19 -0.41
CA ILE A 57 5.45 -6.23 0.05
C ILE A 57 4.18 -6.12 -0.78
N ASN A 58 3.91 -7.15 -1.58
CA ASN A 58 2.65 -7.27 -2.28
C ASN A 58 1.66 -8.00 -1.38
N THR A 59 0.66 -7.27 -0.87
CA THR A 59 -0.48 -7.86 -0.18
C THR A 59 -1.70 -7.78 -1.08
N PRO A 60 -1.97 -8.81 -1.91
CA PRO A 60 -3.14 -8.80 -2.77
C PRO A 60 -4.43 -8.90 -1.97
N LEU A 61 -5.54 -8.49 -2.57
CA LEU A 61 -6.91 -8.69 -2.09
C LEU A 61 -7.34 -7.93 -0.82
N LEU A 62 -6.48 -7.17 -0.14
CA LEU A 62 -6.87 -6.45 1.09
C LEU A 62 -7.90 -5.32 0.89
N LEU A 63 -8.19 -4.97 -0.36
CA LEU A 63 -9.24 -4.02 -0.72
C LEU A 63 -10.57 -4.70 -1.05
N ASN A 64 -10.68 -6.03 -0.89
CA ASN A 64 -11.92 -6.76 -1.12
C ASN A 64 -12.91 -6.53 0.04
N PRO A 65 -14.10 -5.96 -0.22
CA PRO A 65 -15.11 -5.71 0.80
C PRO A 65 -15.62 -6.96 1.53
N ASP A 66 -15.47 -8.14 0.94
CA ASP A 66 -15.92 -9.41 1.52
C ASP A 66 -14.93 -9.98 2.56
N LEU A 67 -13.77 -9.34 2.77
CA LEU A 67 -12.80 -9.80 3.75
C LEU A 67 -13.23 -9.48 5.18
N SER A 68 -13.15 -10.50 6.05
CA SER A 68 -13.34 -10.31 7.48
C SER A 68 -12.22 -9.43 8.09
N LEU A 69 -12.56 -8.67 9.14
CA LEU A 69 -11.59 -7.88 9.90
C LEU A 69 -10.43 -8.74 10.45
N ARG A 70 -10.70 -10.02 10.76
CA ARG A 70 -9.68 -10.98 11.19
C ARG A 70 -8.65 -11.24 10.08
N HIS A 71 -9.08 -11.44 8.85
CA HIS A 71 -8.18 -11.63 7.70
C HIS A 71 -7.37 -10.37 7.42
N ILE A 72 -8.01 -9.19 7.45
CA ILE A 72 -7.34 -7.90 7.31
C ILE A 72 -6.24 -7.74 8.37
N THR A 73 -6.58 -7.95 9.65
CA THR A 73 -5.62 -7.83 10.75
C THR A 73 -4.46 -8.80 10.60
N GLN A 74 -4.71 -10.04 10.20
CA GLN A 74 -3.67 -11.04 10.02
C GLN A 74 -2.68 -10.64 8.91
N ALA A 75 -3.19 -10.16 7.77
CA ALA A 75 -2.34 -9.71 6.68
C ALA A 75 -1.54 -8.45 7.03
N VAL A 76 -2.12 -7.54 7.82
CA VAL A 76 -1.38 -6.38 8.35
C VAL A 76 -0.25 -6.83 9.27
N LYS A 77 -0.49 -7.80 10.16
CA LYS A 77 0.57 -8.38 11.03
C LYS A 77 1.70 -8.99 10.21
N GLU A 78 1.36 -9.77 9.19
CA GLU A 78 2.35 -10.38 8.30
C GLU A 78 3.15 -9.30 7.54
N CYS A 79 2.48 -8.30 7.00
CA CYS A 79 3.11 -7.17 6.33
C CYS A 79 4.07 -6.41 7.26
N LEU A 80 3.69 -6.18 8.51
CA LEU A 80 4.53 -5.54 9.52
C LEU A 80 5.75 -6.39 9.89
N SER A 81 5.56 -7.71 10.03
CA SER A 81 6.65 -8.66 10.28
C SER A 81 7.67 -8.64 9.14
N LEU A 82 7.20 -8.60 7.90
CA LEU A 82 8.03 -8.57 6.70
C LEU A 82 8.68 -7.21 6.43
N SER A 83 8.18 -6.15 7.06
CA SER A 83 8.71 -4.78 6.95
C SER A 83 9.43 -4.30 8.20
N ALA A 84 9.81 -5.20 9.13
CA ALA A 84 10.46 -4.86 10.39
C ALA A 84 11.67 -3.90 10.19
N PRO A 85 11.84 -2.87 11.05
CA PRO A 85 11.02 -2.52 12.23
C PRO A 85 9.67 -1.84 11.92
N GLY A 86 9.34 -1.62 10.66
CA GLY A 86 8.07 -1.05 10.18
C GLY A 86 8.24 -0.42 8.79
N PRO A 87 7.17 -0.27 8.00
CA PRO A 87 7.26 0.31 6.67
C PRO A 87 7.53 1.82 6.74
N HIS A 88 8.31 2.35 5.80
CA HIS A 88 8.51 3.80 5.70
C HIS A 88 7.33 4.46 4.98
N VAL A 89 6.88 3.84 3.90
CA VAL A 89 5.78 4.33 3.06
C VAL A 89 4.88 3.17 2.67
N ILE A 90 3.57 3.44 2.67
CA ILE A 90 2.56 2.58 2.09
C ILE A 90 2.11 3.24 0.78
N ILE A 91 2.11 2.49 -0.31
CA ILE A 91 1.56 2.96 -1.59
C ILE A 91 0.23 2.23 -1.81
N LEU A 92 -0.84 3.01 -1.85
CA LEU A 92 -2.19 2.54 -2.15
C LEU A 92 -2.43 2.67 -3.66
N VAL A 93 -2.42 1.54 -4.36
CA VAL A 93 -2.59 1.44 -5.80
C VAL A 93 -4.08 1.35 -6.14
N LEU A 94 -4.58 2.36 -6.85
CA LEU A 94 -5.98 2.46 -7.28
C LEU A 94 -6.06 2.70 -8.79
N LYS A 95 -7.18 2.33 -9.39
CA LYS A 95 -7.55 2.81 -10.73
C LYS A 95 -8.37 4.09 -10.58
N PRO A 96 -8.16 5.11 -11.43
CA PRO A 96 -8.72 6.45 -11.25
C PRO A 96 -10.25 6.51 -11.25
N ASP A 97 -10.92 5.55 -11.89
CA ASP A 97 -12.38 5.48 -12.03
C ASP A 97 -13.02 4.34 -11.23
N GLU A 98 -12.23 3.47 -10.58
CA GLU A 98 -12.71 2.25 -9.92
C GLU A 98 -12.43 2.30 -8.41
N CYS A 99 -13.28 3.04 -7.68
CA CYS A 99 -13.38 2.96 -6.23
C CYS A 99 -14.80 3.29 -5.77
N SER A 100 -15.49 2.34 -5.15
CA SER A 100 -16.81 2.52 -4.55
C SER A 100 -16.72 3.11 -3.14
N ARG A 101 -17.86 3.55 -2.58
CA ARG A 101 -17.92 4.05 -1.20
C ARG A 101 -17.63 2.93 -0.20
N GLU A 102 -18.07 1.72 -0.49
CA GLU A 102 -17.82 0.52 0.30
C GLU A 102 -16.33 0.19 0.30
N GLU A 103 -15.68 0.20 -0.87
CA GLU A 103 -14.23 -0.01 -1.00
C GLU A 103 -13.45 1.04 -0.22
N LYS A 104 -13.87 2.31 -0.26
CA LYS A 104 -13.26 3.37 0.57
C LYS A 104 -13.32 3.04 2.06
N VAL A 105 -14.46 2.57 2.57
CA VAL A 105 -14.59 2.19 3.99
C VAL A 105 -13.62 1.07 4.32
N CYS A 106 -13.50 0.06 3.46
CA CYS A 106 -12.54 -1.03 3.63
C CYS A 106 -11.09 -0.54 3.63
N ILE A 107 -10.72 0.35 2.71
CA ILE A 107 -9.39 1.00 2.66
C ILE A 107 -9.09 1.70 3.98
N GLU A 108 -10.05 2.47 4.51
CA GLU A 108 -9.85 3.23 5.74
C GLU A 108 -9.69 2.32 6.96
N ILE A 109 -10.46 1.24 7.05
CA ILE A 109 -10.32 0.22 8.10
C ILE A 109 -8.95 -0.44 8.00
N LEU A 110 -8.57 -0.91 6.81
CA LEU A 110 -7.29 -1.55 6.54
C LEU A 110 -6.12 -0.67 6.97
N LEU A 111 -6.09 0.59 6.50
CA LEU A 111 -5.02 1.52 6.86
C LEU A 111 -4.99 1.73 8.38
N SER A 112 -6.15 1.92 9.02
CA SER A 112 -6.25 2.13 10.47
C SER A 112 -5.73 0.95 11.31
N CYS A 113 -5.69 -0.27 10.76
CA CYS A 113 -5.07 -1.43 11.41
C CYS A 113 -3.54 -1.31 11.51
N PHE A 114 -2.88 -0.53 10.64
CA PHE A 114 -1.43 -0.31 10.74
C PHE A 114 -1.09 0.66 11.88
N SER A 115 -1.73 1.83 11.94
CA SER A 115 -1.42 2.88 12.92
C SER A 115 -2.39 4.05 12.78
N ASP A 116 -2.52 4.88 13.81
CA ASP A 116 -3.21 6.18 13.70
C ASP A 116 -2.53 7.13 12.73
N ARG A 117 -1.21 6.99 12.56
CA ARG A 117 -0.41 7.84 11.67
C ARG A 117 -0.27 7.28 10.26
N VAL A 118 -0.91 6.16 9.95
CA VAL A 118 -0.78 5.47 8.66
C VAL A 118 -0.99 6.40 7.47
N PHE A 119 -1.98 7.30 7.51
CA PHE A 119 -2.29 8.22 6.41
C PHE A 119 -1.15 9.21 6.15
N GLN A 120 -0.34 9.53 7.18
CA GLN A 120 0.87 10.33 7.06
C GLN A 120 2.03 9.55 6.42
N HIS A 121 1.91 8.24 6.24
CA HIS A 121 2.89 7.41 5.54
C HIS A 121 2.34 6.85 4.23
N THR A 122 1.11 7.21 3.84
CA THR A 122 0.45 6.67 2.64
C THR A 122 0.56 7.61 1.45
N LEU A 123 0.98 7.06 0.31
CA LEU A 123 0.88 7.67 -1.03
C LEU A 123 -0.26 7.01 -1.79
N VAL A 124 -1.19 7.78 -2.34
CA VAL A 124 -2.17 7.25 -3.31
C VAL A 124 -1.53 7.25 -4.69
N LEU A 125 -1.42 6.09 -5.33
CA LEU A 125 -0.90 5.94 -6.68
C LEU A 125 -2.02 5.49 -7.60
N THR A 126 -2.36 6.32 -8.59
CA THR A 126 -3.33 5.93 -9.61
C THR A 126 -2.66 5.41 -10.86
N THR A 127 -3.01 4.20 -11.31
CA THR A 127 -2.48 3.62 -12.55
C THR A 127 -3.28 4.07 -13.76
N GLN A 128 -2.64 4.23 -14.91
CA GLN A 128 -3.32 4.54 -16.16
C GLN A 128 -3.86 3.25 -16.81
N LYS A 129 -5.08 3.29 -17.36
CA LYS A 129 -5.59 2.20 -18.20
C LYS A 129 -4.71 2.06 -19.46
N PRO A 130 -4.53 0.83 -20.00
CA PRO A 130 -3.66 0.60 -21.15
C PRO A 130 -4.00 1.43 -22.39
N ASP A 131 -5.27 1.82 -22.54
CA ASP A 131 -5.78 2.54 -23.71
C ASP A 131 -6.74 3.70 -23.31
N PRO A 132 -6.21 4.82 -22.80
CA PRO A 132 -7.04 5.97 -22.49
C PRO A 132 -7.20 6.82 -23.75
N ALA A 133 -8.40 6.84 -24.31
CA ALA A 133 -8.78 7.82 -25.33
C ALA A 133 -8.71 9.27 -24.77
N GLU A 134 -8.88 9.43 -23.46
CA GLU A 134 -8.84 10.71 -22.75
C GLU A 134 -8.19 10.57 -21.36
N PRO A 135 -7.65 11.66 -20.78
CA PRO A 135 -7.19 11.68 -19.40
C PRO A 135 -8.36 11.38 -18.46
N ILE A 136 -8.36 10.17 -17.87
CA ILE A 136 -9.37 9.78 -16.88
C ILE A 136 -9.16 10.62 -15.62
N GLU A 137 -10.18 11.39 -15.24
CA GLU A 137 -10.22 12.08 -13.95
C GLU A 137 -10.39 11.07 -12.81
N VAL A 138 -9.73 11.37 -11.69
CA VAL A 138 -9.88 10.61 -10.47
C VAL A 138 -11.29 10.82 -9.92
N ASN A 139 -12.01 9.75 -9.59
CA ASN A 139 -13.37 9.85 -9.08
C ASN A 139 -13.40 10.54 -7.69
N ASP A 140 -14.57 11.07 -7.30
CA ASP A 140 -14.69 11.85 -6.07
C ASP A 140 -14.38 11.04 -4.79
N VAL A 141 -14.62 9.73 -4.82
CA VAL A 141 -14.30 8.83 -3.71
C VAL A 141 -12.80 8.78 -3.48
N ILE A 142 -12.00 8.65 -4.54
CA ILE A 142 -10.54 8.65 -4.46
C ILE A 142 -10.01 10.04 -4.06
N LYS A 143 -10.63 11.14 -4.53
CA LYS A 143 -10.27 12.49 -4.06
C LYS A 143 -10.41 12.62 -2.54
N GLU A 144 -11.43 12.00 -1.94
CA GLU A 144 -11.58 11.97 -0.48
C GLU A 144 -10.48 11.15 0.22
N ILE A 145 -10.05 10.02 -0.37
CA ILE A 145 -8.93 9.22 0.14
C ILE A 145 -7.61 10.00 0.05
N ILE A 146 -7.36 10.67 -1.09
CA ILE A 146 -6.19 11.53 -1.30
C ILE A 146 -6.13 12.63 -0.24
N LYS A 147 -7.26 13.28 0.04
CA LYS A 147 -7.35 14.32 1.07
C LYS A 147 -7.01 13.78 2.46
N LYS A 148 -7.42 12.56 2.80
CA LYS A 148 -7.03 11.90 4.05
C LYS A 148 -5.53 11.58 4.11
N CYS A 149 -4.94 11.21 2.98
CA CYS A 149 -3.50 10.93 2.84
C CYS A 149 -2.67 12.21 2.63
N CYS A 150 -3.03 13.31 3.28
CA CYS A 150 -2.30 14.59 3.22
C CYS A 150 -2.12 15.17 1.80
N ASN A 151 -3.08 14.91 0.89
CA ASN A 151 -3.00 15.27 -0.54
C ASN A 151 -1.84 14.63 -1.29
N ARG A 152 -1.31 13.51 -0.80
CA ARG A 152 -0.23 12.77 -1.47
C ARG A 152 -0.80 11.86 -2.53
N HIS A 153 -0.65 12.28 -3.77
CA HIS A 153 -1.12 11.57 -4.94
C HIS A 153 -0.04 11.63 -6.02
N ASN A 154 0.18 10.50 -6.68
CA ASN A 154 1.00 10.43 -7.89
C ASN A 154 0.25 9.59 -8.94
N ARG A 155 0.51 9.85 -10.21
CA ARG A 155 -0.07 9.12 -11.33
C ARG A 155 1.03 8.36 -12.06
N LEU A 156 0.82 7.07 -12.24
CA LEU A 156 1.71 6.25 -13.04
C LEU A 156 1.30 6.34 -14.51
N GLU A 157 2.07 7.13 -15.27
CA GLU A 157 1.91 7.37 -16.71
C GLU A 157 3.01 6.65 -17.51
N ARG A 158 2.84 6.53 -18.83
CA ARG A 158 3.81 5.84 -19.71
C ARG A 158 5.22 6.46 -19.71
N ASN A 159 5.31 7.77 -19.46
CA ASN A 159 6.55 8.54 -19.39
C ASN A 159 7.04 8.73 -17.94
N SER A 160 6.33 8.21 -16.93
CA SER A 160 6.81 8.25 -15.55
C SER A 160 8.12 7.49 -15.43
N THR A 161 9.05 8.04 -14.65
CA THR A 161 10.30 7.35 -14.33
C THR A 161 10.24 6.79 -12.92
N PRO A 162 10.96 5.69 -12.62
CA PRO A 162 11.08 5.21 -11.25
C PRO A 162 11.66 6.28 -10.30
N ASP A 163 12.48 7.19 -10.83
CA ASP A 163 13.09 8.28 -10.06
C ASP A 163 12.05 9.29 -9.55
N ASP A 164 10.99 9.57 -10.32
CA ASP A 164 9.91 10.47 -9.93
C ASP A 164 9.14 9.91 -8.73
N LEU A 165 8.75 8.63 -8.82
CA LEU A 165 8.03 7.97 -7.75
C LEU A 165 8.89 7.82 -6.49
N ILE A 166 10.17 7.45 -6.66
CA ILE A 166 11.12 7.38 -5.55
C ILE A 166 11.34 8.76 -4.92
N ALA A 167 11.40 9.84 -5.70
CA ALA A 167 11.50 11.20 -5.15
C ALA A 167 10.30 11.53 -4.25
N THR A 168 9.07 11.26 -4.71
CA THR A 168 7.86 11.42 -3.89
C THR A 168 7.94 10.59 -2.60
N VAL A 169 8.38 9.33 -2.68
CA VAL A 169 8.52 8.47 -1.49
C VAL A 169 9.53 9.07 -0.49
N LYS A 170 10.63 9.64 -0.97
CA LYS A 170 11.63 10.29 -0.10
C LYS A 170 11.09 11.56 0.58
N GLU A 171 10.30 12.35 -0.13
CA GLU A 171 9.64 13.53 0.44
C GLU A 171 8.72 13.12 1.59
N ILE A 172 7.92 12.07 1.42
CA ILE A 172 7.08 11.53 2.49
C ILE A 172 7.91 11.10 3.69
N VAL A 173 9.01 10.39 3.47
CA VAL A 173 9.91 9.96 4.56
C VAL A 173 10.50 11.17 5.28
N GLN A 174 10.91 12.20 4.54
CA GLN A 174 11.45 13.43 5.12
C GLN A 174 10.42 14.22 5.90
N GLU A 175 9.17 14.30 5.41
CA GLU A 175 8.04 14.93 6.13
C GLU A 175 7.68 14.20 7.43
N ASN A 176 8.05 12.92 7.54
CA ASN A 176 7.91 12.12 8.76
C ASN A 176 9.23 11.99 9.54
N ASP A 177 10.14 12.97 9.42
CA ASP A 177 11.42 13.04 10.15
C ASP A 177 12.32 11.81 9.95
N GLY A 178 12.21 11.12 8.81
CA GLY A 178 12.93 9.89 8.53
C GLY A 178 12.40 8.66 9.28
N CYS A 179 11.31 8.79 10.03
CA CYS A 179 10.75 7.72 10.83
C CYS A 179 9.97 6.72 9.96
N TYR A 180 10.05 5.45 10.34
CA TYR A 180 9.14 4.41 9.82
C TYR A 180 7.85 4.40 10.63
N LEU A 181 6.78 3.86 10.02
CA LEU A 181 5.50 3.69 10.65
C LEU A 181 5.63 2.71 11.82
N ASN A 182 5.41 3.21 13.03
CA ASN A 182 5.32 2.36 14.23
C ASN A 182 3.89 1.83 14.36
N CYS A 183 3.75 0.51 14.35
CA CYS A 183 2.46 -0.13 14.57
C CYS A 183 2.25 -0.36 16.07
N ASN A 184 1.33 0.41 16.66
CA ASN A 184 0.94 0.25 18.05
C ASN A 184 -0.41 -0.47 18.21
N LYS A 185 -1.08 -0.82 17.10
CA LYS A 185 -2.49 -1.26 17.09
C LYS A 185 -2.74 -2.72 16.73
N CYS A 186 -1.74 -3.44 16.26
CA CYS A 186 -1.94 -4.84 15.87
C CYS A 186 -2.25 -5.79 17.04
N GLU A 187 -2.01 -5.37 18.28
CA GLU A 187 -2.27 -6.20 19.48
C GLU A 187 -3.74 -6.13 19.95
N ASP A 188 -4.49 -5.07 19.62
CA ASP A 188 -5.80 -4.79 20.23
C ASP A 188 -7.00 -5.47 19.54
N PHE A 189 -6.86 -5.94 18.31
CA PHE A 189 -8.00 -6.53 17.56
C PHE A 189 -8.28 -8.00 17.92
N THR A 190 -7.42 -8.64 18.74
CA THR A 190 -7.61 -10.04 19.17
C THR A 190 -8.50 -10.21 20.40
N THR A 191 -8.77 -9.13 21.15
CA THR A 191 -9.49 -9.22 22.43
C THR A 191 -11.00 -9.02 22.37
N ASP A 192 -11.57 -8.60 21.23
CA ASP A 192 -13.01 -8.27 21.14
C ASP A 192 -13.88 -9.33 20.43
N ALA A 193 -13.32 -10.50 20.10
CA ALA A 193 -14.07 -11.60 19.48
C ALA A 193 -14.48 -12.72 20.46
N THR A 194 -14.21 -12.54 21.76
CA THR A 194 -14.69 -13.46 22.80
C THR A 194 -15.64 -12.70 23.71
N GLU A 195 -16.85 -12.42 23.23
CA GLU A 195 -18.11 -12.44 24.00
C GLU A 195 -19.28 -11.88 23.17
N ARG A 196 -20.38 -12.66 23.15
CA ARG A 196 -21.65 -12.51 22.39
C ARG A 196 -21.59 -13.10 20.99
N GLY A 197 -22.29 -14.18 20.65
CA GLY A 197 -23.31 -14.95 21.36
C GLY A 197 -23.89 -15.95 20.35
N GLU A 198 -24.29 -17.11 20.84
CA GLU A 198 -24.86 -18.23 20.10
C GLU A 198 -25.98 -17.82 19.14
N CYS A 199 -25.94 -18.33 17.90
CA CYS A 199 -27.16 -18.55 17.13
C CYS A 199 -27.30 -20.05 16.89
N THR A 200 -28.02 -20.69 17.82
CA THR A 200 -28.58 -22.03 17.69
C THR A 200 -29.50 -22.14 16.47
N LYS A 201 -29.20 -23.14 15.64
CA LYS A 201 -30.04 -23.90 14.68
C LYS A 201 -31.10 -23.19 13.87
#